data_AF-A0AAE1DGN8-F1
#
_entry.id   AF-A0AAE1DGN8-F1
#
_cell.length_a   1.000
_cell.length_b   1.000
_cell.length_c   1.000
_cell.angle_alpha   90.00
_cell.angle_beta   90.00
_cell.angle_gamma   90.00
#
_symmetry.space_group_name_H-M   'P 1'
#
loop_
_entity.id
_entity.type
_entity.pdbx_description
1 polymer ?
#
loop_
_entity_poly.entity_id
_entity_poly.type
_entity_poly.pdbx_seq_one_letter_code
_entity_poly.pdbx_strand_id
1 'polypeptide(L)'
;MDLEGGAKSWHGRPVRTTNQIKCLLDGCDDWDVSADLPEWDSHPSIIKETRLRPDIVIHSASTQQLIMVELTVPYENRMEEAHIYKREKYMNLTKELENAGYKAVLMPVEVGARGFVGSSVYDLLTKLSICGNKRTKALKLLAEIAENSSRWIWSRRNEKFLHKD
;
A
#
# COMPACT_ATOMS: atom_id res chain seq x y z
N MET A 1 33.98 60.89 10.66
CA MET A 1 33.50 59.73 11.45
C MET A 1 32.38 59.11 10.66
N ASP A 2 32.76 58.08 9.93
CA ASP A 2 31.93 57.30 9.03
C ASP A 2 30.90 56.48 9.79
N LEU A 3 29.65 56.44 9.31
CA LEU A 3 28.76 55.31 9.51
C LEU A 3 27.88 55.14 8.27
N GLU A 4 28.41 54.40 7.29
CA GLU A 4 27.61 53.69 6.30
C GLU A 4 26.74 52.64 7.01
N GLY A 5 25.42 52.73 6.86
CA GLY A 5 24.46 51.72 7.28
C GLY A 5 23.82 51.04 6.09
N GLY A 6 24.58 50.17 5.42
CA GLY A 6 24.15 49.43 4.23
C GLY A 6 22.86 48.62 4.44
N ALA A 7 21.94 48.75 3.49
CA ALA A 7 20.74 47.92 3.37
C ALA A 7 21.15 46.46 3.17
N LYS A 8 21.00 45.63 4.21
CA LYS A 8 21.19 44.18 4.10
C LYS A 8 20.00 43.58 3.36
N SER A 9 20.15 43.39 2.06
CA SER A 9 19.22 42.58 1.27
C SER A 9 19.35 41.11 1.73
N TRP A 10 18.25 40.57 2.26
CA TRP A 10 18.18 39.14 2.57
C TRP A 10 18.07 38.39 1.25
N HIS A 11 19.18 37.80 0.80
CA HIS A 11 19.13 36.82 -0.28
C HIS A 11 18.42 35.60 0.28
N GLY A 12 17.12 35.47 -0.01
CA GLY A 12 16.37 34.25 0.26
C GLY A 12 17.16 33.08 -0.31
N ARG A 13 17.51 32.10 0.54
CA ARG A 13 18.07 30.84 0.06
C ARG A 13 17.11 30.31 -1.00
N PRO A 14 17.61 29.80 -2.14
CA PRO A 14 16.74 29.10 -3.08
C PRO A 14 16.08 27.97 -2.29
N VAL A 15 14.75 28.02 -2.22
CA VAL A 15 13.95 26.90 -1.71
C VAL A 15 14.35 25.73 -2.57
N ARG A 16 15.05 24.75 -1.98
CA ARG A 16 15.28 23.47 -2.64
C ARG A 16 13.90 22.97 -3.06
N THR A 17 13.70 22.86 -4.36
CA THR A 17 12.55 22.18 -4.96
C THR A 17 12.38 20.89 -4.19
N THR A 18 11.24 20.76 -3.51
CA THR A 18 10.85 19.52 -2.87
C THR A 18 10.97 18.44 -3.93
N ASN A 19 11.74 17.38 -3.66
CA ASN A 19 11.55 16.12 -4.39
C ASN A 19 10.06 15.80 -4.23
N GLN A 20 9.26 16.10 -5.25
CA GLN A 20 7.85 15.78 -5.23
C GLN A 20 7.79 14.27 -5.07
N ILE A 21 7.26 13.81 -3.94
CA ILE A 21 6.92 12.40 -3.78
C ILE A 21 5.89 12.14 -4.88
N LYS A 22 6.30 11.44 -5.93
CA LYS A 22 5.43 11.07 -7.03
C LYS A 22 4.26 10.27 -6.46
N CYS A 23 3.05 10.78 -6.61
CA CYS A 23 1.85 10.06 -6.21
C CYS A 23 1.63 8.92 -7.22
N LEU A 24 1.30 7.72 -6.74
CA LEU A 24 1.08 6.57 -7.61
C LEU A 24 -0.17 6.74 -8.47
N LEU A 25 -1.09 7.61 -8.05
CA LEU A 25 -2.32 7.92 -8.76
C LEU A 25 -2.16 9.08 -9.77
N ASP A 26 -0.96 9.62 -9.93
CA ASP A 26 -0.73 10.70 -10.90
C ASP A 26 -0.80 10.18 -12.34
N GLY A 27 -1.39 10.98 -13.23
CA GLY A 27 -1.35 10.76 -14.68
C GLY A 27 -2.59 10.15 -15.32
N CYS A 28 -3.61 9.79 -14.54
CA CYS A 28 -4.95 9.43 -15.03
C CYS A 28 -6.02 9.61 -13.95
N ASP A 29 -7.29 9.56 -14.34
CA ASP A 29 -8.47 9.81 -13.52
C ASP A 29 -9.48 8.63 -13.51
N ASP A 30 -9.21 7.56 -14.25
CA ASP A 30 -10.04 6.36 -14.39
C ASP A 30 -9.63 5.23 -13.43
N TRP A 31 -9.16 5.60 -12.23
CA TRP A 31 -8.73 4.62 -11.24
C TRP A 31 -9.91 3.84 -10.67
N ASP A 32 -9.81 2.51 -10.69
CA ASP A 32 -10.79 1.59 -10.12
C ASP A 32 -10.13 0.61 -9.14
N VAL A 33 -10.89 0.15 -8.15
CA VAL A 33 -10.40 -0.64 -7.02
C VAL A 33 -11.16 -1.96 -6.90
N SER A 34 -10.41 -3.06 -6.87
CA SER A 34 -10.92 -4.41 -6.59
C SER A 34 -10.22 -5.00 -5.38
N ALA A 35 -10.84 -6.00 -4.74
CA ALA A 35 -10.27 -6.70 -3.59
C ALA A 35 -10.52 -8.21 -3.65
N ASP A 36 -9.70 -8.98 -2.94
CA ASP A 36 -9.93 -10.40 -2.67
C ASP A 36 -11.02 -10.58 -1.59
N LEU A 37 -12.22 -10.07 -1.87
CA LEU A 37 -13.40 -10.22 -1.03
C LEU A 37 -14.61 -10.59 -1.90
N PRO A 38 -15.49 -11.48 -1.45
CA PRO A 38 -16.67 -11.90 -2.22
C PRO A 38 -17.62 -10.75 -2.60
N GLU A 39 -17.67 -9.71 -1.77
CA GLU A 39 -18.55 -8.56 -1.95
C GLU A 39 -17.97 -7.47 -2.86
N TRP A 40 -16.72 -7.61 -3.28
CA TRP A 40 -16.01 -6.62 -4.10
C TRP A 40 -15.96 -7.03 -5.56
N ASP A 41 -15.75 -6.02 -6.41
CA ASP A 41 -15.56 -6.25 -7.84
C ASP A 41 -14.39 -7.19 -8.10
N SER A 42 -14.59 -8.03 -9.11
CA SER A 42 -13.59 -9.02 -9.49
C SER A 42 -12.35 -8.33 -10.06
N HIS A 43 -11.17 -8.86 -9.73
CA HIS A 43 -9.90 -8.37 -10.26
C HIS A 43 -9.90 -8.21 -11.80
N PRO A 44 -9.11 -7.25 -12.33
CA PRO A 44 -8.96 -7.10 -13.78
C PRO A 44 -8.43 -8.39 -14.42
N SER A 45 -8.84 -8.66 -15.67
CA SER A 45 -8.56 -9.93 -16.36
C SER A 45 -7.09 -10.32 -16.35
N ILE A 46 -6.19 -9.36 -16.55
CA ILE A 46 -4.74 -9.60 -16.52
C ILE A 46 -4.26 -10.18 -15.19
N ILE A 47 -4.82 -9.75 -14.05
CA ILE A 47 -4.47 -10.31 -12.74
C ILE A 47 -5.01 -11.73 -12.60
N LYS A 48 -6.24 -11.99 -13.07
CA LYS A 48 -6.85 -13.33 -13.04
C LYS A 48 -6.02 -14.36 -13.83
N GLU A 49 -5.33 -13.93 -14.90
CA GLU A 49 -4.46 -14.78 -15.71
C GLU A 49 -3.16 -15.18 -14.99
N THR A 50 -2.67 -14.35 -14.05
CA THR A 50 -1.39 -14.59 -13.34
C THR A 50 -1.46 -15.71 -12.30
N ARG A 51 -2.64 -16.33 -12.09
CA ARG A 51 -2.94 -17.27 -10.99
C ARG A 51 -2.72 -16.71 -9.58
N LEU A 52 -2.42 -15.42 -9.47
CA LEU A 52 -2.23 -14.70 -8.22
C LEU A 52 -3.45 -13.82 -7.95
N ARG A 53 -3.70 -13.57 -6.67
CA ARG A 53 -4.83 -12.77 -6.21
C ARG A 53 -4.33 -11.87 -5.08
N PRO A 54 -3.81 -10.67 -5.42
CA PRO A 54 -3.47 -9.69 -4.40
C PRO A 54 -4.71 -9.34 -3.57
N ASP A 55 -4.51 -8.92 -2.32
CA ASP A 55 -5.63 -8.56 -1.44
C ASP A 55 -6.43 -7.36 -1.98
N ILE A 56 -5.74 -6.38 -2.57
CA ILE A 56 -6.35 -5.21 -3.21
C ILE A 56 -5.60 -4.88 -4.50
N VAL A 57 -6.33 -4.52 -5.55
CA VAL A 57 -5.76 -4.00 -6.80
C VAL A 57 -6.44 -2.68 -7.17
N ILE A 58 -5.63 -1.64 -7.29
CA ILE A 58 -6.02 -0.34 -7.82
C ILE A 58 -5.46 -0.25 -9.25
N HIS A 59 -6.29 0.06 -10.24
CA HIS A 59 -5.88 -0.01 -11.63
C HIS A 59 -6.49 1.07 -12.50
N SER A 60 -5.82 1.40 -13.59
CA SER A 60 -6.31 2.28 -14.65
C SER A 60 -6.25 1.52 -15.96
N ALA A 61 -7.41 1.37 -16.61
CA ALA A 61 -7.52 0.68 -17.89
C ALA A 61 -6.91 1.50 -19.02
N SER A 62 -7.15 2.82 -19.02
CA SER A 62 -6.68 3.72 -20.09
C SER A 62 -5.16 3.84 -20.16
N THR A 63 -4.47 3.75 -19.01
CA THR A 63 -3.01 3.90 -18.92
C THR A 63 -2.26 2.61 -18.62
N GLN A 64 -2.99 1.48 -18.54
CA GLN A 64 -2.45 0.16 -18.20
C GLN A 64 -1.59 0.17 -16.93
N GLN A 65 -2.06 0.84 -15.88
CA GLN A 65 -1.38 0.93 -14.59
C GLN A 65 -2.02 -0.01 -13.57
N LEU A 66 -1.19 -0.68 -12.78
CA LEU A 66 -1.61 -1.59 -11.72
C LEU A 66 -0.84 -1.27 -10.44
N ILE A 67 -1.57 -1.03 -9.35
CA ILE A 67 -1.04 -0.94 -8.00
C ILE A 67 -1.66 -2.09 -7.20
N MET A 68 -0.85 -3.09 -6.87
CA MET A 68 -1.25 -4.26 -6.12
C MET A 68 -0.83 -4.04 -4.66
N VAL A 69 -1.76 -4.19 -3.72
CA VAL A 69 -1.49 -4.12 -2.29
C VAL A 69 -1.67 -5.50 -1.70
N GLU A 70 -0.66 -5.95 -0.97
CA GLU A 70 -0.65 -7.26 -0.33
C GLU A 70 -0.53 -7.10 1.19
N LEU A 71 -1.43 -7.72 1.94
CA LEU A 71 -1.36 -7.78 3.38
C LEU A 71 -0.31 -8.82 3.81
N THR A 72 0.60 -8.38 4.67
CA THR A 72 1.59 -9.23 5.31
C THR A 72 1.45 -9.14 6.82
N VAL A 73 1.60 -10.29 7.49
CA VAL A 73 1.69 -10.33 8.95
C VAL A 73 3.17 -10.33 9.31
N PRO A 74 3.66 -9.36 10.10
CA PRO A 74 5.01 -9.41 10.63
C PRO A 74 5.07 -10.59 11.61
N TYR A 75 5.70 -11.70 11.21
CA TYR A 75 5.88 -12.86 12.08
C TYR A 75 7.37 -13.06 12.37
N GLU A 76 7.77 -12.79 13.61
CA GLU A 76 9.08 -13.11 14.17
C GLU A 76 9.22 -14.64 14.23
N ASN A 77 10.34 -15.19 13.73
CA ASN A 77 10.91 -16.52 14.06
C ASN A 77 10.74 -17.72 13.11
N ARG A 78 10.25 -17.60 11.87
CA ARG A 78 10.50 -18.63 10.83
C ARG A 78 11.07 -18.00 9.57
N MET A 79 12.39 -18.07 9.51
CA MET A 79 13.30 -17.15 8.82
C MET A 79 13.43 -17.38 7.31
N GLU A 80 13.76 -16.27 6.64
CA GLU A 80 14.28 -16.10 5.27
C GLU A 80 13.53 -16.73 4.09
N GLU A 81 13.27 -18.03 4.08
CA GLU A 81 12.82 -18.75 2.89
C GLU A 81 11.42 -18.32 2.43
N ALA A 82 10.48 -18.17 3.36
CA ALA A 82 9.14 -17.68 3.03
C ALA A 82 9.18 -16.21 2.56
N HIS A 83 10.15 -15.43 3.06
CA HIS A 83 10.34 -14.04 2.67
C HIS A 83 10.99 -13.94 1.28
N ILE A 84 11.98 -14.79 0.98
CA ILE A 84 12.60 -14.94 -0.33
C ILE A 84 11.57 -15.43 -1.35
N TYR A 85 10.84 -16.50 -1.03
CA TYR A 85 9.83 -17.06 -1.93
C TYR A 85 8.72 -16.07 -2.25
N LYS A 86 8.22 -15.34 -1.24
CA LYS A 86 7.26 -14.25 -1.47
C LYS A 86 7.87 -13.15 -2.34
N ARG A 87 9.08 -12.69 -2.04
CA ARG A 87 9.78 -11.66 -2.83
C ARG A 87 10.00 -12.10 -4.28
N GLU A 88 10.44 -13.33 -4.51
CA GLU A 88 10.66 -13.89 -5.85
C GLU A 88 9.34 -14.02 -6.63
N LYS A 89 8.30 -14.53 -5.99
CA LYS A 89 6.95 -14.61 -6.56
C LYS A 89 6.45 -13.22 -7.00
N TYR A 90 6.65 -12.22 -6.16
CA TYR A 90 6.29 -10.84 -6.47
C TYR A 90 7.14 -10.22 -7.58
N MET A 91 8.45 -10.52 -7.62
CA MET A 91 9.33 -10.07 -8.71
C MET A 91 8.91 -10.69 -10.05
N ASN A 92 8.51 -11.95 -10.07
CA ASN A 92 8.04 -12.62 -11.28
C ASN A 92 6.71 -12.03 -11.75
N LEU A 93 5.76 -11.79 -10.84
CA LEU A 93 4.49 -11.16 -11.17
C LEU A 93 4.68 -9.77 -11.82
N THR A 94 5.48 -8.90 -11.20
CA THR A 94 5.71 -7.57 -11.75
C THR A 94 6.34 -7.65 -13.14
N LYS A 95 7.30 -8.56 -13.36
CA LYS A 95 7.91 -8.79 -14.69
C LYS A 95 6.90 -9.31 -15.72
N GLU A 96 6.04 -10.24 -15.35
CA GLU A 96 5.00 -10.78 -16.24
C GLU A 96 4.05 -9.66 -16.69
N LEU A 97 3.64 -8.80 -15.76
CA LEU A 97 2.79 -7.64 -16.05
C LEU A 97 3.51 -6.60 -16.91
N GLU A 98 4.78 -6.30 -16.61
CA GLU A 98 5.61 -5.41 -17.43
C GLU A 98 5.79 -5.95 -18.85
N ASN A 99 6.02 -7.25 -19.01
CA ASN A 99 6.10 -7.91 -20.32
C ASN A 99 4.77 -7.85 -21.08
N ALA A 100 3.64 -7.84 -20.36
CA ALA A 100 2.31 -7.62 -20.92
C ALA A 100 1.99 -6.13 -21.20
N GLY A 101 2.94 -5.22 -21.00
CA GLY A 101 2.80 -3.78 -21.27
C GLY A 101 2.21 -2.96 -20.12
N TYR A 102 2.01 -3.56 -18.95
CA TYR A 102 1.49 -2.85 -17.78
C TYR A 102 2.59 -2.18 -16.97
N LYS A 103 2.30 -1.00 -16.42
CA LYS A 103 3.11 -0.40 -15.35
C LYS A 103 2.61 -0.94 -14.02
N ALA A 104 3.29 -1.94 -13.48
CA ALA A 104 2.89 -2.62 -12.26
C ALA A 104 3.73 -2.18 -11.05
N VAL A 105 3.06 -1.89 -9.94
CA VAL A 105 3.68 -1.59 -8.64
C VAL A 105 3.07 -2.51 -7.60
N LEU A 106 3.91 -3.21 -6.85
CA LEU A 106 3.48 -3.98 -5.69
C LEU A 106 3.84 -3.25 -4.39
N MET A 107 2.88 -3.16 -3.48
CA MET A 107 2.99 -2.54 -2.17
C MET A 107 2.63 -3.54 -1.07
N PRO A 108 3.60 -4.32 -0.57
CA PRO A 108 3.37 -5.14 0.62
C PRO A 108 3.19 -4.23 1.84
N VAL A 109 2.17 -4.50 2.65
CA VAL A 109 1.86 -3.72 3.85
C VAL A 109 1.63 -4.58 5.07
N GLU A 110 2.17 -4.12 6.20
CA GLU A 110 2.21 -4.89 7.43
C GLU A 110 1.12 -4.42 8.39
N VAL A 111 0.20 -5.32 8.73
CA VAL A 111 -0.82 -5.09 9.76
C VAL A 111 -0.84 -6.29 10.70
N GLY A 112 -0.43 -6.06 11.94
CA GLY A 112 -0.39 -7.07 12.98
C GLY A 112 -1.74 -7.25 13.66
N ALA A 113 -2.07 -8.50 13.98
CA ALA A 113 -3.33 -8.90 14.61
C ALA A 113 -3.65 -8.19 15.93
N ARG A 114 -2.67 -7.59 16.62
CA ARG A 114 -2.85 -6.83 17.87
C ARG A 114 -2.99 -5.32 17.64
N GLY A 115 -3.39 -4.91 16.44
CA GLY A 115 -3.51 -3.50 16.05
C GLY A 115 -2.17 -2.82 15.77
N PHE A 116 -1.10 -3.59 15.55
CA PHE A 116 0.17 -3.03 15.06
C PHE A 116 0.01 -2.65 13.59
N VAL A 117 0.45 -1.45 13.21
CA VAL A 117 0.44 -0.99 11.82
C VAL A 117 1.85 -0.58 11.44
N GLY A 118 2.44 -1.29 10.48
CA GLY A 118 3.81 -1.06 10.03
C GLY A 118 3.97 0.25 9.26
N SER A 119 5.21 0.72 9.13
CA SER A 119 5.54 1.91 8.34
C SER A 119 5.19 1.74 6.85
N SER A 120 5.14 0.51 6.35
CA SER A 120 4.71 0.19 4.99
C SER A 120 3.28 0.66 4.67
N VAL A 121 2.36 0.60 5.63
CA VAL A 121 1.00 1.16 5.46
C VAL A 121 1.05 2.69 5.38
N TYR A 122 1.88 3.32 6.20
CA TYR A 122 2.07 4.77 6.15
C TYR A 122 2.62 5.21 4.79
N ASP A 123 3.59 4.47 4.26
CA ASP A 123 4.19 4.70 2.95
C ASP A 123 3.17 4.49 1.82
N LEU A 124 2.35 3.44 1.89
CA LEU A 124 1.23 3.23 0.97
C LEU A 124 0.28 4.42 0.96
N LEU A 125 -0.22 4.82 2.13
CA LEU A 125 -1.16 5.94 2.23
C LEU A 125 -0.55 7.23 1.69
N THR A 126 0.73 7.48 1.95
CA THR A 126 1.45 8.65 1.42
C THR A 126 1.58 8.60 -0.10
N LYS A 127 1.91 7.44 -0.67
CA LYS A 127 1.98 7.21 -2.13
C LYS A 127 0.63 7.32 -2.82
N LEU A 128 -0.47 7.06 -2.11
CA LEU A 128 -1.84 7.29 -2.57
C LEU A 128 -2.35 8.71 -2.25
N SER A 129 -1.48 9.63 -1.84
CA SER A 129 -1.81 11.02 -1.45
C SER A 129 -2.79 11.15 -0.27
N ILE A 130 -2.96 10.11 0.54
CA ILE A 130 -3.71 10.16 1.79
C ILE A 130 -2.79 10.70 2.89
N CYS A 131 -2.97 11.97 3.23
CA CYS A 131 -2.09 12.73 4.11
C CYS A 131 -2.83 13.34 5.32
N GLY A 132 -2.04 13.85 6.29
CA GLY A 132 -2.54 14.59 7.46
C GLY A 132 -3.55 13.81 8.30
N ASN A 133 -4.62 14.48 8.72
CA ASN A 133 -5.65 13.90 9.61
C ASN A 133 -6.35 12.69 9.00
N LYS A 134 -6.53 12.63 7.68
CA LYS A 134 -7.13 11.47 7.00
C LYS A 134 -6.26 10.22 7.19
N ARG A 135 -4.94 10.36 7.01
CA ARG A 135 -3.97 9.29 7.22
C ARG A 135 -3.97 8.81 8.67
N THR A 136 -3.93 9.75 9.63
CA THR A 136 -3.97 9.39 11.06
C THR A 136 -5.25 8.63 11.43
N LYS A 137 -6.40 9.03 10.88
CA LYS A 137 -7.67 8.31 11.07
C LYS A 137 -7.63 6.92 10.44
N ALA A 138 -7.12 6.80 9.20
CA ALA A 138 -7.00 5.51 8.51
C ALA A 138 -6.10 4.53 9.27
N LEU A 139 -4.94 4.97 9.75
CA LEU A 139 -4.02 4.13 10.53
C LEU A 139 -4.67 3.62 11.83
N LYS A 140 -5.39 4.49 12.55
CA LYS A 140 -6.12 4.10 13.77
C LYS A 140 -7.23 3.09 13.46
N LEU A 141 -8.00 3.33 12.41
CA LEU A 141 -9.07 2.44 11.99
C LEU A 141 -8.54 1.06 11.58
N LEU A 142 -7.43 1.01 10.82
CA LEU A 142 -6.77 -0.24 10.45
C LEU A 142 -6.31 -1.02 11.68
N ALA A 143 -5.70 -0.35 12.65
CA ALA A 143 -5.29 -0.96 13.91
C ALA A 143 -6.48 -1.57 14.67
N GLU A 144 -7.55 -0.80 14.82
CA GLU A 144 -8.76 -1.23 15.52
C GLU A 144 -9.47 -2.40 14.81
N ILE A 145 -9.60 -2.34 13.49
CA ILE A 145 -10.20 -3.42 12.69
C ILE A 145 -9.36 -4.69 12.82
N ALA A 146 -8.04 -4.59 12.74
CA ALA A 146 -7.15 -5.77 12.87
C ALA A 146 -7.27 -6.42 14.25
N GLU A 147 -7.31 -5.63 15.32
CA GLU A 147 -7.47 -6.13 16.69
C GLU A 147 -8.85 -6.77 16.90
N ASN A 148 -9.92 -6.09 16.47
CA ASN A 148 -11.28 -6.57 16.63
C ASN A 148 -11.52 -7.86 15.84
N SER A 149 -11.01 -7.92 14.61
CA SER A 149 -11.12 -9.10 13.74
C SER A 149 -10.36 -10.29 14.33
N SER A 150 -9.12 -10.08 14.77
CA SER A 150 -8.33 -11.16 15.38
C SER A 150 -8.94 -11.65 16.69
N ARG A 151 -9.47 -10.73 17.52
CA ARG A 151 -10.20 -11.06 18.76
C ARG A 151 -11.45 -11.88 18.46
N TRP A 152 -12.21 -11.51 17.41
CA TRP A 152 -13.41 -12.23 16.99
C TRP A 152 -13.10 -13.65 16.51
N ILE A 153 -12.00 -13.83 15.77
CA ILE A 153 -11.53 -15.16 15.35
C ILE A 153 -11.11 -15.97 16.57
N TRP A 154 -10.30 -15.37 17.45
CA TRP A 154 -9.80 -16.05 18.65
C TRP A 154 -10.91 -16.45 19.62
N SER A 155 -11.95 -15.61 19.80
CA SER A 155 -13.07 -15.93 20.69
C SER A 155 -13.86 -17.14 20.23
N ARG A 156 -13.83 -17.45 18.92
CA ARG A 156 -14.53 -18.59 18.29
C ARG A 156 -13.63 -19.77 17.96
N ARG A 157 -12.37 -19.77 18.40
CA ARG A 157 -11.38 -20.82 18.04
C ARG A 157 -11.79 -22.27 18.36
N ASN A 158 -12.78 -22.45 19.24
CA ASN A 158 -13.29 -23.77 19.63
C ASN A 158 -14.65 -24.10 18.97
N GLU A 159 -15.19 -23.22 18.13
CA GLU A 159 -16.43 -23.45 17.40
C GLU A 159 -16.15 -24.33 16.18
N LYS A 160 -16.97 -25.38 15.98
CA LYS A 160 -16.76 -26.38 14.93
C LYS A 160 -17.16 -25.92 13.52
N PHE A 161 -17.74 -24.73 13.38
CA PHE A 161 -18.32 -24.24 12.12
C PHE A 161 -17.94 -22.77 11.88
N LEU A 162 -16.68 -22.52 11.52
CA LEU A 162 -16.25 -21.20 11.05
C LEU A 162 -16.29 -21.06 9.52
N HIS A 163 -16.69 -22.12 8.80
CA HIS A 163 -16.85 -22.12 7.36
C HIS A 163 -18.34 -22.24 7.02
N LYS A 164 -18.90 -21.28 6.28
CA LYS A 164 -20.08 -21.52 5.47
C LYS A 164 -19.62 -22.27 4.22
N ASP A 165 -20.31 -23.36 3.90
CA ASP A 165 -20.21 -24.07 2.62
C ASP A 165 -20.45 -23.14 1.43
#